data_AF-A0A523Y5G3-F1
#
_entry.id   AF-A0A523Y5G3-F1
#
_cell.length_a   1.000
_cell.length_b   1.000
_cell.length_c   1.000
_cell.angle_alpha   90.00
_cell.angle_beta   90.00
_cell.angle_gamma   90.00
#
_symmetry.space_group_name_H-M   'P 1'
#
loop_
_entity.id
_entity.type
_entity.pdbx_description
1 polymer ?
#
loop_
_entity_poly.entity_id
_entity_poly.type
_entity_poly.pdbx_seq_one_letter_code
_entity_poly.pdbx_strand_id
1 'polypeptide(L)'
;MQFNGFPKEGLQFLDKIIVNNSKEWLDANRDDYEKYIVEPNKAYVEEMGEHLQILVPTINAIPNTNKSLFRIYRDARFHLA
;
A
#
# COMPACT_ATOMS: atom_id res chain seq x y z
N MET A 1 1.88 -11.89 -9.60
CA MET A 1 0.99 -10.97 -10.35
C MET A 1 1.87 -10.07 -11.21
N GLN A 2 1.47 -9.73 -12.45
CA GLN A 2 2.27 -8.82 -13.28
C GLN A 2 2.05 -7.36 -12.86
N PHE A 3 3.12 -6.60 -12.61
CA PHE A 3 3.04 -5.18 -12.31
C PHE A 3 2.95 -4.37 -13.61
N ASN A 4 1.81 -3.72 -13.82
CA ASN A 4 1.55 -2.90 -15.02
C ASN A 4 1.68 -1.39 -14.75
N GLY A 5 2.37 -1.01 -13.66
CA GLY A 5 2.46 0.37 -13.20
C GLY A 5 1.38 0.76 -12.19
N PHE A 6 1.54 1.94 -11.59
CA PHE A 6 0.56 2.50 -10.67
C PHE A 6 -0.55 3.24 -11.44
N PRO A 7 -1.83 2.99 -11.14
CA PRO A 7 -2.94 3.67 -11.78
C PRO A 7 -3.01 5.15 -11.35
N LYS A 8 -3.51 6.01 -12.24
CA LYS A 8 -3.68 7.45 -11.93
C LYS A 8 -4.69 7.68 -10.80
N GLU A 9 -5.68 6.79 -10.72
CA GLU A 9 -6.70 6.71 -9.70
C GLU A 9 -6.10 6.53 -8.30
N GLY A 10 -4.92 5.90 -8.20
CA GLY A 10 -4.19 5.79 -6.94
C GLY A 10 -3.76 7.16 -6.42
N LEU A 11 -3.24 8.03 -7.29
CA LEU A 11 -2.88 9.41 -6.91
C LEU A 11 -4.11 10.22 -6.54
N GLN A 12 -5.20 10.11 -7.31
CA GLN A 12 -6.47 10.76 -7.01
C GLN A 12 -7.06 10.31 -5.67
N PHE A 13 -6.89 9.03 -5.33
CA PHE A 13 -7.32 8.50 -4.04
C PHE A 13 -6.50 9.08 -2.89
N LEU A 14 -5.17 9.20 -3.05
CA LEU A 14 -4.30 9.86 -2.07
C LEU A 14 -4.67 11.34 -1.88
N ASP A 15 -5.00 12.07 -2.94
CA ASP A 15 -5.47 13.46 -2.86
C ASP A 15 -6.77 13.57 -2.03
N LYS A 16 -7.70 12.63 -2.22
CA LYS A 16 -8.94 12.58 -1.43
C LYS A 16 -8.68 12.28 0.05
N ILE A 17 -7.67 11.47 0.38
CA ILE A 17 -7.28 11.19 1.78
C ILE A 17 -6.82 12.46 2.49
N ILE A 18 -6.06 13.33 1.81
CA ILE A 18 -5.53 14.57 2.42
C ILE A 18 -6.66 15.42 3.02
N VAL A 19 -7.81 15.47 2.35
CA VAL A 19 -8.97 16.28 2.78
C VAL A 19 -9.99 15.49 3.62
N ASN A 20 -10.09 14.17 3.45
CA ASN A 20 -11.08 13.33 4.13
C ASN A 20 -10.43 12.33 5.10
N ASN A 21 -9.42 12.76 5.87
CA ASN A 21 -8.63 11.89 6.74
C ASN A 21 -9.40 11.43 8.01
N SER A 22 -10.49 10.69 7.82
CA SER A 22 -11.26 10.04 8.87
C SER A 22 -11.44 8.56 8.58
N LYS A 23 -11.65 7.79 9.65
CA LYS A 23 -11.89 6.35 9.55
C LYS A 23 -13.17 6.03 8.78
N GLU A 24 -14.22 6.80 9.03
CA GLU A 24 -15.54 6.61 8.41
C GLU A 24 -15.46 6.79 6.90
N TRP A 25 -14.73 7.82 6.45
CA TRP A 25 -14.53 8.06 5.03
C TRP A 25 -13.72 6.94 4.40
N LEU A 26 -12.62 6.53 5.04
CA LEU A 26 -11.78 5.48 4.50
C LEU A 26 -12.48 4.11 4.47
N ASP A 27 -13.27 3.79 5.49
CA ASP A 27 -14.10 2.58 5.52
C ASP A 27 -15.15 2.60 4.40
N ALA A 28 -15.75 3.77 4.11
CA ALA A 28 -16.68 3.94 2.99
C ALA A 28 -16.00 3.86 1.61
N ASN A 29 -14.70 4.10 1.52
CA ASN A 29 -13.91 4.07 0.28
C ASN A 29 -12.91 2.90 0.27
N ARG A 30 -13.18 1.84 1.04
CA ARG A 30 -12.29 0.69 1.19
C ARG A 30 -12.01 -0.04 -0.11
N ASP A 31 -13.01 -0.20 -0.96
CA ASP A 31 -12.85 -0.90 -2.24
C ASP A 31 -11.90 -0.15 -3.18
N ASP A 32 -12.00 1.17 -3.22
CA ASP A 32 -11.08 2.04 -3.97
C ASP A 32 -9.67 1.98 -3.39
N TYR A 33 -9.53 1.95 -2.06
CA TYR A 33 -8.23 1.77 -1.41
C TYR A 33 -7.60 0.42 -1.80
N GLU A 34 -8.34 -0.68 -1.70
CA GLU A 34 -7.82 -2.00 -2.04
C GLU A 34 -7.43 -2.05 -3.53
N LYS A 35 -8.31 -1.57 -4.42
CA LYS A 35 -8.13 -1.62 -5.87
C LYS A 35 -7.00 -0.72 -6.38
N TYR A 36 -6.92 0.52 -5.91
CA TYR A 36 -6.01 1.52 -6.48
C TYR A 36 -4.72 1.70 -5.69
N ILE A 37 -4.68 1.28 -4.42
CA ILE A 37 -3.48 1.36 -3.58
C ILE A 37 -2.92 -0.03 -3.30
N VAL A 38 -3.70 -0.93 -2.70
CA VAL A 38 -3.16 -2.20 -2.18
C VAL A 38 -2.73 -3.13 -3.31
N GLU A 39 -3.61 -3.45 -4.25
CA GLU A 39 -3.33 -4.43 -5.30
C GLU A 39 -2.15 -4.03 -6.21
N PRO A 40 -2.03 -2.77 -6.68
CA PRO A 40 -0.84 -2.35 -7.45
C PRO A 40 0.46 -2.42 -6.63
N ASN A 41 0.42 -2.10 -5.33
CA ASN A 41 1.59 -2.20 -4.46
C ASN A 41 1.98 -3.66 -4.20
N LYS A 42 1.03 -4.58 -4.06
CA LYS A 42 1.31 -6.02 -3.95
C LYS A 42 2.01 -6.53 -5.20
N ALA A 43 1.47 -6.21 -6.39
CA ALA A 43 2.08 -6.59 -7.66
C ALA A 43 3.51 -6.03 -7.79
N TYR A 44 3.72 -4.75 -7.41
CA TYR A 44 5.05 -4.14 -7.40
C TYR A 44 6.03 -4.85 -6.45
N VAL A 45 5.60 -5.15 -5.21
CA VAL A 45 6.45 -5.82 -4.22
C VAL A 45 6.84 -7.22 -4.67
N GLU A 46 5.92 -7.96 -5.28
CA GLU A 46 6.18 -9.30 -5.81
C GLU A 46 7.23 -9.23 -6.93
N GLU A 47 6.98 -8.43 -7.97
CA GLU A 47 7.87 -8.33 -9.14
C GLU A 47 9.24 -7.73 -8.79
N MET A 48 9.27 -6.63 -8.04
CA MET A 48 10.53 -6.00 -7.63
C MET A 48 11.28 -6.88 -6.61
N GLY A 49 10.56 -7.63 -5.78
CA GLY A 49 11.13 -8.56 -4.81
C GLY A 49 12.00 -9.62 -5.47
N GLU A 50 11.50 -10.23 -6.55
CA GLU A 50 12.25 -11.22 -7.33
C GLU A 50 13.56 -10.62 -7.89
N HIS A 51 13.50 -9.42 -8.46
CA HIS A 51 14.69 -8.73 -8.98
C HIS A 51 15.69 -8.37 -7.86
N LEU A 52 15.20 -7.91 -6.71
CA LEU A 52 16.05 -7.50 -5.60
C LEU A 52 16.74 -8.68 -4.91
N GLN A 53 16.09 -9.84 -4.83
CA GLN A 53 16.67 -11.05 -4.24
C GLN A 53 17.89 -11.57 -5.01
N ILE A 54 17.97 -11.30 -6.32
CA ILE A 54 19.17 -11.61 -7.12
C ILE A 54 20.38 -10.80 -6.63
N LEU A 55 20.16 -9.53 -6.27
CA LEU A 55 21.22 -8.61 -5.84
C LEU A 55 21.54 -8.77 -4.34
N VAL A 56 20.50 -8.99 -3.53
CA VAL A 56 20.60 -9.12 -2.09
C VAL A 56 19.68 -10.27 -1.65
N PRO A 57 20.20 -11.51 -1.55
CA PRO A 57 19.41 -12.71 -1.25
C PRO A 57 18.66 -12.67 0.09
N THR A 58 19.06 -11.77 1.00
CA THR A 58 18.43 -11.59 2.31
C THR A 58 17.24 -10.62 2.30
N ILE A 59 16.91 -10.00 1.16
CA ILE A 59 15.74 -9.13 1.07
C ILE A 59 14.46 -9.96 1.20
N ASN A 60 13.59 -9.51 2.09
CA ASN A 60 12.30 -10.12 2.33
C ASN A 60 11.17 -9.23 1.76
N ALA A 61 10.75 -9.54 0.54
CA ALA A 61 9.65 -8.87 -0.14
C ALA A 61 8.37 -9.70 0.01
N ILE A 62 7.49 -9.31 0.93
CA ILE A 62 6.23 -10.00 1.20
C ILE A 62 5.09 -9.03 0.87
N PRO A 63 4.29 -9.29 -0.20
CA PRO A 63 3.24 -8.39 -0.69
C PRO A 63 2.00 -8.42 0.23
N ASN A 64 2.17 -8.01 1.48
CA ASN A 64 1.13 -7.99 2.49
C ASN A 64 1.28 -6.79 3.43
N THR A 65 0.15 -6.33 3.97
CA THR A 65 0.08 -5.30 5.00
C THR A 65 0.74 -5.79 6.28
N ASN A 66 1.52 -4.93 6.94
CA ASN A 66 2.43 -5.25 8.06
C ASN A 66 3.66 -6.06 7.69
N LYS A 67 3.97 -6.15 6.39
CA LYS A 67 5.24 -6.66 5.90
C LYS A 67 5.85 -5.60 5.00
N SER A 68 5.79 -5.77 3.69
CA SER A 68 6.30 -4.76 2.75
C SER A 68 5.33 -3.60 2.55
N LEU A 69 4.06 -3.72 2.97
CA LEU A 69 3.09 -2.63 2.95
C LEU A 69 2.77 -2.13 4.37
N PHE A 70 2.65 -0.82 4.54
CA PHE A 70 2.17 -0.21 5.78
C PHE A 70 0.65 -0.31 5.91
N ARG A 71 0.15 -0.32 7.15
CA ARG A 71 -1.28 -0.08 7.39
C ARG A 71 -1.61 1.36 7.04
N ILE A 72 -2.76 1.56 6.41
CA ILE A 72 -3.33 2.89 6.22
C ILE A 72 -3.71 3.55 7.56
N TYR A 73 -4.17 2.75 8.53
CA TYR A 73 -4.40 3.20 9.89
C TYR A 73 -3.11 3.09 10.72
N ARG A 74 -2.64 4.22 11.25
CA ARG A 74 -1.75 4.16 12.43
C ARG A 74 -2.61 3.94 13.66
N ASP A 75 -2.14 3.06 14.54
CA ASP A 75 -2.79 2.86 15.83
C ASP A 75 -2.61 4.13 16.67
N ALA A 76 -3.72 4.81 16.97
CA ALA A 76 -3.72 6.09 17.67
C ALA A 76 -3.19 5.97 19.11
N ARG A 77 -3.10 4.76 19.66
CA ARG A 77 -2.52 4.53 20.99
C ARG A 77 -1.00 4.71 21.03
N PHE A 78 -0.36 4.79 19.87
CA PHE A 78 1.08 5.00 19.73
C PHE A 78 1.43 6.41 19.22
N HIS A 79 0.51 7.38 19.35
CA HIS A 79 0.86 8.79 19.20
C HIS A 79 1.70 9.25 20.40
N LEU A 80 3.03 9.24 20.22
CA LEU A 80 4.06 9.96 20.97
C LEU A 80 4.05 9.80 22.50
N ALA A 81 5.04 9.03 22.98
CA ALA A 81 5.94 9.54 24.01
C ALA A 81 6.99 10.45 23.34
#